data_AF-A0A6H9G3Z0-F1
#
_entry.id   AF-A0A6H9G3Z0-F1
#
_cell.length_a   1.000
_cell.length_b   1.000
_cell.length_c   1.000
_cell.angle_alpha   90.00
_cell.angle_beta   90.00
_cell.angle_gamma   90.00
#
_symmetry.space_group_name_H-M   'P 1'
#
loop_
_entity.id
_entity.type
_entity.pdbx_description
1 polymer ?
#
loop_
_entity_poly.entity_id
_entity_poly.type
_entity_poly.pdbx_seq_one_letter_code
_entity_poly.pdbx_strand_id
1 'polypeptide(L)'
;MFRPQPIPAKAGQESVWDYPRPPRLELSPKHLKIIFNGVIIADTKSSYRVLETSHPPVYYLPPQDIKMEYLQATAEKSFCEWKGLAGYYNIAVGDQQAINAAWYYPDPTPLNKSPSMTN
;
A
#
# COMPACT_ATOMS: atom_id res chain seq x y z
N MET A 1 -26.61 -11.13 13.77
CA MET A 1 -25.31 -10.97 13.07
C MET A 1 -25.57 -10.07 11.86
N PHE A 2 -25.06 -8.84 11.88
CA PHE A 2 -25.24 -7.90 10.76
C PHE A 2 -24.28 -8.31 9.63
N ARG A 3 -24.82 -8.60 8.44
CA ARG A 3 -24.00 -8.79 7.23
C ARG A 3 -24.07 -7.49 6.42
N PRO A 4 -22.95 -6.83 6.13
CA PRO A 4 -22.96 -5.66 5.27
C PRO A 4 -23.53 -6.06 3.90
N GLN A 5 -24.40 -5.21 3.34
CA GLN A 5 -24.95 -5.40 2.00
C GLN A 5 -24.06 -4.63 1.02
N PRO A 6 -23.34 -5.32 0.12
CA PRO A 6 -22.53 -4.66 -0.90
C PRO A 6 -23.40 -3.78 -1.80
N ILE A 7 -22.89 -2.58 -2.11
CA ILE A 7 -23.46 -1.78 -3.19
C ILE A 7 -23.01 -2.43 -4.52
N PRO A 8 -23.95 -2.82 -5.42
CA PRO A 8 -23.57 -3.36 -6.72
C PRO A 8 -22.70 -2.38 -7.51
N ALA A 9 -21.60 -2.87 -8.08
CA ALA A 9 -20.73 -2.06 -8.93
C ALA A 9 -21.47 -1.64 -10.21
N LYS A 10 -21.32 -0.37 -10.60
CA LYS A 10 -21.81 0.12 -11.90
C LYS A 10 -20.86 -0.29 -13.03
N ALA A 11 -21.28 -0.10 -14.28
CA ALA A 11 -20.42 -0.32 -15.44
C ALA A 11 -19.10 0.46 -15.31
N GLY A 12 -17.97 -0.24 -15.45
CA GLY A 12 -16.62 0.31 -15.30
C GLY A 12 -16.14 0.48 -13.86
N GLN A 13 -16.94 0.13 -12.86
CA GLN A 13 -16.51 0.08 -11.46
C GLN A 13 -16.11 -1.34 -11.07
N GLU A 14 -15.21 -1.43 -10.10
CA GLU A 14 -14.87 -2.67 -9.43
C GLU A 14 -15.49 -2.67 -8.02
N SER A 15 -15.98 -3.82 -7.56
CA SER A 15 -16.42 -4.00 -6.18
C SER A 15 -15.28 -4.56 -5.34
N VAL A 16 -14.97 -3.89 -4.23
CA VAL A 16 -13.98 -4.38 -3.25
C VAL A 16 -14.40 -5.70 -2.60
N TRP A 17 -15.70 -6.03 -2.64
CA TRP A 17 -16.22 -7.31 -2.14
C TRP A 17 -15.87 -8.50 -3.04
N ASP A 18 -15.49 -8.25 -4.30
CA ASP A 18 -15.10 -9.28 -5.27
C ASP A 18 -13.60 -9.58 -5.23
N TYR A 19 -12.81 -8.82 -4.45
CA TYR A 19 -11.39 -9.08 -4.29
C TYR A 19 -11.14 -10.35 -3.47
N PRO A 20 -10.12 -11.16 -3.81
CA PRO A 20 -9.92 -12.47 -3.21
C PRO A 20 -9.24 -12.42 -1.83
N ARG A 21 -9.35 -13.53 -1.10
CA ARG A 21 -8.43 -13.92 -0.02
C ARG A 21 -7.85 -15.31 -0.33
N PRO A 22 -6.52 -15.49 -0.46
CA PRO A 22 -5.47 -14.50 -0.21
C PRO A 22 -5.48 -13.32 -1.18
N PRO A 23 -4.88 -12.17 -0.80
CA PRO A 23 -4.83 -10.98 -1.66
C PRO A 23 -4.19 -11.27 -3.02
N ARG A 24 -4.68 -10.61 -4.06
CA ARG A 24 -4.13 -10.71 -5.42
C ARG A 24 -3.18 -9.56 -5.70
N LEU A 25 -2.02 -9.87 -6.26
CA LEU A 25 -1.01 -8.91 -6.70
C LEU A 25 -1.08 -8.77 -8.22
N GLU A 26 -1.14 -7.54 -8.71
CA GLU A 26 -1.09 -7.21 -10.14
C GLU A 26 0.03 -6.21 -10.41
N LEU A 27 0.82 -6.42 -11.47
CA LEU A 27 1.68 -5.36 -11.98
C LEU A 27 0.81 -4.21 -12.51
N SER A 28 1.11 -2.98 -12.12
CA SER A 28 0.40 -1.81 -12.58
C SER A 28 1.28 -0.95 -13.50
N PRO A 29 0.86 -0.72 -14.76
CA PRO A 29 1.58 0.17 -15.68
C PRO A 29 1.26 1.66 -15.45
N LYS A 30 0.47 1.97 -14.41
CA LYS A 30 0.06 3.35 -14.10
C LYS A 30 1.28 4.14 -13.63
N HIS A 31 1.34 5.40 -14.05
CA HIS A 31 2.24 6.38 -13.46
C HIS A 31 1.63 6.88 -12.15
N LEU A 32 2.28 6.57 -11.02
CA LEU A 32 1.84 6.97 -9.69
C LEU A 32 2.75 8.06 -9.15
N LYS A 33 2.12 9.09 -8.55
CA LYS A 33 2.82 10.12 -7.79
C LYS A 33 2.20 10.23 -6.40
N ILE A 34 3.04 10.20 -5.38
CA ILE A 34 2.66 10.50 -4.00
C ILE A 34 3.20 11.89 -3.69
N ILE A 35 2.30 12.83 -3.36
CA ILE A 35 2.65 14.22 -3.09
C ILE A 35 2.21 14.54 -1.67
N PHE A 36 3.13 15.07 -0.86
CA PHE A 36 2.85 15.55 0.48
C PHE A 36 3.51 16.91 0.68
N ASN A 37 2.73 17.88 1.19
CA ASN A 37 3.16 19.27 1.38
C ASN A 37 3.88 19.88 0.14
N GLY A 38 3.32 19.64 -1.05
CA GLY A 38 3.88 20.13 -2.33
C GLY A 38 5.12 19.39 -2.84
N VAL A 39 5.67 18.45 -2.08
CA VAL A 39 6.84 17.65 -2.45
C VAL A 39 6.41 16.28 -2.95
N ILE A 40 6.98 15.86 -4.08
CA ILE A 40 6.83 14.50 -4.59
C ILE A 40 7.67 13.57 -3.72
N ILE A 41 6.99 12.72 -2.94
CA ILE A 41 7.57 11.69 -2.08
C ILE A 41 7.92 10.44 -2.88
N ALA A 42 7.07 10.09 -3.85
CA ALA A 42 7.33 8.97 -4.77
C ALA A 42 6.82 9.29 -6.18
N ASP A 43 7.56 8.84 -7.19
CA ASP A 43 7.23 8.98 -8.62
C ASP A 43 7.62 7.68 -9.34
N THR A 44 6.65 6.81 -9.62
CA THR A 44 6.92 5.47 -10.15
C THR A 44 6.03 5.12 -11.33
N LYS A 45 6.57 4.35 -12.26
CA LYS A 45 5.82 3.66 -13.33
C LYS A 45 5.81 2.14 -13.18
N SER A 46 6.36 1.64 -12.09
CA SER A 46 6.53 0.21 -11.81
C SER A 46 6.01 -0.06 -10.42
N SER A 47 4.72 -0.35 -10.28
CA SER A 47 4.11 -0.64 -8.98
C SER A 47 3.34 -1.94 -9.00
N TYR A 48 3.09 -2.49 -7.82
CA TYR A 48 2.13 -3.58 -7.65
C TYR A 48 0.84 -3.06 -7.05
N ARG A 49 -0.27 -3.31 -7.74
CA ARG A 49 -1.61 -3.11 -7.21
C ARG A 49 -2.03 -4.35 -6.43
N VAL A 50 -2.40 -4.19 -5.17
CA VAL A 50 -2.83 -5.25 -4.27
C VAL A 50 -4.31 -5.13 -3.99
N LEU A 51 -5.01 -6.24 -4.17
CA LEU A 51 -6.46 -6.34 -4.06
C LEU A 51 -6.81 -7.31 -2.95
N GLU A 52 -7.41 -6.77 -1.91
CA GLU A 52 -7.79 -7.50 -0.71
C GLU A 52 -9.26 -7.23 -0.41
N THR A 53 -10.01 -8.29 -0.10
CA THR A 53 -11.45 -8.21 0.14
C THR A 53 -11.81 -7.04 1.06
N SER A 54 -12.84 -6.30 0.69
CA SER A 54 -13.40 -5.14 1.41
C SER A 54 -12.51 -3.91 1.55
N HIS A 55 -11.31 -3.90 0.97
CA HIS A 55 -10.39 -2.75 1.01
C HIS A 55 -10.21 -2.15 -0.40
N PRO A 56 -10.13 -0.81 -0.53
CA PRO A 56 -9.69 -0.19 -1.77
C PRO A 56 -8.32 -0.72 -2.20
N PRO A 57 -8.02 -0.73 -3.51
CA PRO A 57 -6.71 -1.15 -4.00
C PRO A 57 -5.58 -0.36 -3.34
N VAL A 58 -4.57 -1.10 -2.85
CA VAL A 58 -3.34 -0.55 -2.32
C VAL A 58 -2.24 -0.68 -3.38
N TYR A 59 -1.29 0.25 -3.39
CA TYR A 59 -0.13 0.19 -4.28
C TYR A 59 1.15 0.01 -3.47
N TYR A 60 1.96 -0.98 -3.84
CA TYR A 60 3.33 -1.12 -3.38
C TYR A 60 4.26 -0.53 -4.42
N LEU A 61 5.10 0.39 -3.95
CA LEU A 61 6.05 1.12 -4.76
C LEU A 61 7.44 0.56 -4.51
N PRO A 62 8.29 0.51 -5.54
CA PRO A 62 9.65 0.09 -5.38
C PRO A 62 10.45 1.18 -4.62
N PRO A 63 11.31 0.80 -3.69
CA PRO A 63 12.01 1.71 -2.78
C PRO A 63 12.85 2.78 -3.51
N GLN A 64 13.46 2.41 -4.64
CA GLN A 64 14.27 3.33 -5.44
C GLN A 64 13.49 4.51 -6.05
N ASP A 65 12.17 4.39 -6.14
CA ASP A 65 11.29 5.45 -6.65
C ASP A 65 10.72 6.32 -5.51
N ILE A 66 11.14 6.07 -4.27
CA ILE A 66 10.72 6.77 -3.06
C ILE A 66 11.88 7.63 -2.53
N LYS A 67 11.59 8.89 -2.22
CA LYS A 67 12.52 9.79 -1.53
C LYS A 67 12.55 9.49 -0.05
N MET A 68 13.35 8.49 0.32
CA MET A 68 13.46 8.00 1.69
C MET A 68 13.92 9.07 2.68
N GLU A 69 14.53 10.20 2.24
CA GLU A 69 14.88 11.31 3.13
C GLU A 69 13.67 11.96 3.84
N TYR A 70 12.46 11.76 3.32
CA TYR A 70 11.22 12.26 3.94
C TYR A 70 10.52 11.24 4.84
N LEU A 71 11.03 10.00 4.91
CA LEU A 71 10.43 8.91 5.67
C LEU A 71 11.18 8.69 6.99
N GLN A 72 10.42 8.65 8.09
CA GLN A 72 10.97 8.42 9.44
C GLN A 72 10.36 7.15 10.02
N ALA A 73 11.19 6.13 10.27
CA ALA A 73 10.71 4.86 10.81
C ALA A 73 10.10 5.05 12.20
N THR A 74 9.03 4.31 12.48
CA THR A 74 8.33 4.34 13.76
C THR A 74 8.45 3.01 14.49
N ALA A 75 8.10 3.01 15.78
CA ALA A 75 7.98 1.77 16.55
C ALA A 75 6.66 1.02 16.28
N GLU A 76 5.71 1.62 15.56
CA GLU A 76 4.41 1.04 15.28
C GLU A 76 4.54 -0.17 14.36
N LYS A 77 3.78 -1.23 14.67
CA LYS A 77 3.75 -2.46 13.88
C LYS A 77 2.35 -3.04 13.86
N SER A 78 1.97 -3.64 12.74
CA SER A 78 0.73 -4.39 12.61
C SER A 78 1.01 -5.75 11.98
N PHE A 79 0.16 -6.74 12.28
CA PHE A 79 0.32 -8.09 11.74
C PHE A 79 -0.82 -8.43 10.79
N CYS A 80 -0.47 -9.03 9.65
CA CYS A 80 -1.40 -9.61 8.70
C CYS A 80 -1.04 -11.08 8.49
N GLU A 81 -2.02 -11.97 8.56
CA GLU A 81 -1.83 -13.41 8.42
C GLU A 81 -1.26 -13.81 7.04
N TRP A 82 -1.45 -12.97 6.03
CA TRP A 82 -0.95 -13.20 4.66
C TRP A 82 0.34 -12.48 4.32
N LYS A 83 0.66 -11.38 5.01
CA LYS A 83 1.76 -10.47 4.61
C LYS A 83 2.88 -10.40 5.66
N GLY A 84 2.61 -10.84 6.88
CA GLY A 84 3.59 -10.83 7.97
C GLY A 84 3.47 -9.57 8.82
N LEU A 85 4.59 -9.15 9.39
CA LEU A 85 4.68 -7.97 10.26
C LEU A 85 4.96 -6.72 9.41
N ALA A 86 4.06 -5.75 9.44
CA ALA A 86 4.26 -4.44 8.83
C ALA A 86 5.04 -3.53 9.79
N GLY A 87 5.93 -2.71 9.22
CA GLY A 87 6.48 -1.51 9.87
C GLY A 87 5.85 -0.26 9.27
N TYR A 88 5.94 0.86 9.98
CA TYR A 88 5.36 2.14 9.56
C TYR A 88 6.40 3.26 9.51
N TYR A 89 6.21 4.18 8.57
CA TYR A 89 6.93 5.43 8.46
C TYR A 89 5.99 6.62 8.69
N ASN A 90 6.48 7.62 9.40
CA ASN A 90 5.95 8.98 9.28
C ASN A 90 6.52 9.61 8.01
N ILE A 91 5.76 10.50 7.37
CA ILE A 91 6.26 11.34 6.27
C ILE A 91 6.42 12.76 6.81
N ALA A 92 7.60 13.35 6.70
CA ALA A 92 7.90 14.69 7.18
C ALA A 92 8.47 15.57 6.06
N VAL A 93 7.85 16.73 5.83
CA VAL A 93 8.27 17.72 4.82
C VAL A 93 8.10 19.12 5.39
N GLY A 94 9.22 19.80 5.65
CA GLY A 94 9.21 21.07 6.38
C GLY A 94 8.60 20.90 7.77
N ASP A 95 7.68 21.79 8.13
CA ASP A 95 6.98 21.75 9.42
C ASP A 95 5.74 20.84 9.43
N GLN A 96 5.47 20.11 8.35
CA GLN A 96 4.32 19.22 8.23
C GLN A 96 4.75 17.76 8.40
N GLN A 97 3.95 16.99 9.15
CA GLN A 97 4.17 15.57 9.37
C GLN A 97 2.87 14.78 9.24
N ALA A 98 2.90 13.69 8.49
CA ALA A 98 1.84 12.69 8.44
C ALA A 98 2.27 11.44 9.22
N ILE A 99 1.54 11.13 10.30
CA ILE A 99 1.88 10.04 11.22
C ILE A 99 1.43 8.70 10.64
N ASN A 100 2.32 7.70 10.69
CA ASN A 100 2.10 6.32 10.20
C ASN A 100 1.50 6.28 8.78
N ALA A 101 1.93 7.22 7.93
CA ALA A 101 1.32 7.47 6.63
C ALA A 101 1.82 6.53 5.51
N ALA A 102 2.91 5.81 5.77
CA ALA A 102 3.39 4.74 4.89
C ALA A 102 3.70 3.49 5.72
N TRP A 103 3.57 2.33 5.09
CA TRP A 103 3.90 1.04 5.70
C TRP A 103 4.66 0.16 4.72
N TYR A 104 5.38 -0.82 5.25
CA TYR A 104 6.20 -1.75 4.49
C TYR A 104 6.26 -3.10 5.20
N TYR A 105 6.57 -4.17 4.46
CA TYR A 105 6.73 -5.51 5.01
C TYR A 105 8.18 -5.95 4.85
N PRO A 106 9.05 -5.78 5.87
CA PRO A 106 10.48 -6.09 5.74
C PRO A 106 10.77 -7.56 5.44
N ASP A 107 9.91 -8.47 5.92
CA ASP A 107 9.98 -9.90 5.65
C ASP A 107 8.58 -10.43 5.28
N PRO A 108 8.16 -10.30 4.01
CA PRO A 108 6.84 -10.73 3.59
C PRO A 108 6.77 -12.26 3.53
N THR A 109 5.61 -12.82 3.91
CA THR A 109 5.42 -14.27 3.83
C THR A 109 5.61 -14.78 2.39
N PRO A 110 6.02 -16.06 2.20
CA PRO A 110 6.31 -16.61 0.88
C PRO A 110 5.20 -16.46 -0.16
N LEU A 111 3.94 -16.40 0.28
CA LEU A 111 2.77 -16.29 -0.60
C LEU A 111 2.76 -14.97 -1.41
N ASN A 112 3.45 -13.93 -0.93
CA ASN A 112 3.45 -12.59 -1.53
C ASN A 112 4.86 -11.99 -1.70
N LYS A 113 5.90 -12.81 -1.91
CA LYS A 113 7.25 -12.29 -2.18
C LYS A 113 7.33 -11.66 -3.57
N SER A 114 7.08 -10.35 -3.65
CA SER A 114 7.45 -9.50 -4.77
C SER A 114 8.72 -8.71 -4.42
N PRO A 115 9.67 -8.50 -5.35
CA PRO A 115 10.87 -7.70 -5.09
C PRO A 115 10.57 -6.25 -4.66
N SER A 116 9.37 -5.73 -4.91
CA SER A 116 8.94 -4.40 -4.44
C SER A 116 8.36 -4.38 -3.02
N MET A 117 8.13 -5.54 -2.40
CA MET A 117 7.61 -5.64 -1.03
C MET A 117 8.72 -5.75 0.01
N THR A 118 9.94 -6.09 -0.41
CA THR A 118 11.12 -6.20 0.44
C THR A 118 11.97 -4.93 0.36
N ASN A 119 11.98 -4.20 1.49
CA ASN A 119 12.78 -3.01 1.84
C ASN A 119 12.77 -1.84 0.88
#